data_AF-A0A3N4N827-F1
#
_entry.id   AF-A0A3N4N827-F1
#
_cell.length_a   1.000
_cell.length_b   1.000
_cell.length_c   1.000
_cell.angle_alpha   90.00
_cell.angle_beta   90.00
_cell.angle_gamma   90.00
#
_symmetry.space_group_name_H-M   'P 1'
#
loop_
_entity.id
_entity.type
_entity.pdbx_description
1 polymer ?
#
loop_
_entity_poly.entity_id
_entity_poly.type
_entity_poly.pdbx_seq_one_letter_code
_entity_poly.pdbx_strand_id
1 'polypeptide(L)'
;MTLTKKILIGISSIIILLIGFLFWLFFEIANENKGDEIFYNIEIPENLKFEKPVLYLSNRQIDSLRNLKVEQEKILVIGNGYSGYDFYMWHKPSEKGELYIKAYELTKNIQLSEWKLSNRTKNKISELSNEYKFYEGRTVIDEGTFDNFYPTRFELWFKSDSSGIEKKLTEKNYVIDGWDR
;
A
#
# COMPACT_ATOMS: atom_id res chain seq x y z
N MET A 1 -34.77 -14.07 46.29
CA MET A 1 -34.79 -12.84 45.45
C MET A 1 -36.12 -12.78 44.71
N THR A 2 -36.88 -11.68 44.80
CA THR A 2 -38.22 -11.57 44.20
C THR A 2 -38.15 -11.51 42.66
N LEU A 3 -39.22 -11.93 42.00
CA LEU A 3 -39.33 -11.89 40.53
C LEU A 3 -39.06 -10.49 39.97
N THR A 4 -39.56 -9.46 40.66
CA THR A 4 -39.32 -8.04 40.34
C THR A 4 -37.83 -7.67 40.38
N LYS A 5 -37.06 -8.18 41.35
CA LYS A 5 -35.61 -7.95 41.42
C LYS A 5 -34.85 -8.61 40.26
N LYS A 6 -35.27 -9.81 39.82
CA LYS A 6 -34.70 -10.49 38.65
C LYS A 6 -34.95 -9.70 37.37
N ILE A 7 -36.16 -9.19 37.18
CA ILE A 7 -36.53 -8.36 36.02
C ILE A 7 -35.72 -7.06 36.02
N LEU A 8 -35.62 -6.39 37.17
CA LEU A 8 -34.86 -5.14 37.27
C LEU A 8 -33.37 -5.33 36.96
N ILE A 9 -32.74 -6.39 37.48
CA ILE A 9 -31.35 -6.73 37.16
C ILE A 9 -31.19 -7.02 35.66
N GLY A 10 -32.11 -7.76 35.06
CA GLY A 10 -32.09 -8.06 33.62
C GLY A 10 -32.14 -6.78 32.77
N ILE A 11 -33.05 -5.85 33.10
CA ILE A 11 -33.18 -4.56 32.41
C ILE A 11 -31.91 -3.72 32.58
N SER A 12 -31.38 -3.63 33.81
CA SER A 12 -30.14 -2.89 34.07
C SER A 12 -28.94 -3.46 33.30
N SER A 13 -28.81 -4.79 33.22
CA SER A 13 -27.75 -5.44 32.44
C SER A 13 -27.86 -5.13 30.95
N ILE A 14 -29.08 -5.13 30.39
CA ILE A 14 -29.31 -4.78 28.98
C ILE A 14 -28.93 -3.32 28.72
N ILE A 15 -29.28 -2.40 29.63
CA ILE A 15 -28.94 -0.97 29.50
C ILE A 15 -27.42 -0.78 29.53
N ILE A 16 -26.70 -1.47 30.42
CA ILE A 16 -25.23 -1.39 30.50
C ILE A 16 -24.58 -1.90 29.22
N LEU A 17 -25.07 -3.02 28.67
CA LEU A 17 -24.59 -3.54 27.40
C LEU A 17 -24.86 -2.58 26.24
N LEU A 18 -26.03 -1.94 26.22
CA LEU A 18 -26.37 -0.94 25.21
C LEU A 18 -25.45 0.29 25.29
N ILE A 19 -25.19 0.80 26.50
CA ILE A 19 -24.27 1.93 26.72
C ILE A 19 -22.85 1.55 26.28
N GLY A 20 -22.39 0.35 26.65
CA GLY A 20 -21.07 -0.15 26.23
C GLY A 20 -20.95 -0.25 24.70
N PHE A 21 -21.99 -0.75 24.03
CA PHE A 21 -22.04 -0.82 22.57
C PHE A 21 -22.05 0.57 21.92
N LEU A 22 -22.84 1.51 22.44
CA LEU A 22 -22.88 2.88 21.94
C LEU A 22 -21.54 3.61 22.15
N PHE A 23 -20.88 3.38 23.27
CA PHE A 23 -19.55 3.93 23.53
C PHE A 23 -18.50 3.33 22.57
N TRP A 24 -18.57 2.02 22.31
CA TRP A 24 -17.72 1.37 21.33
C TRP A 24 -17.93 1.92 19.91
N LEU A 25 -19.19 2.09 19.48
CA LEU A 25 -19.51 2.72 18.19
C LEU A 25 -18.98 4.16 18.09
N PHE A 26 -19.16 4.97 19.15
CA PHE A 26 -18.66 6.34 19.16
C PHE A 26 -17.14 6.40 19.08
N PHE A 27 -16.44 5.50 19.79
CA PHE A 27 -14.99 5.42 19.75
C PHE A 27 -14.46 5.04 18.37
N GLU A 28 -15.14 4.13 17.66
CA GLU A 28 -14.79 3.74 16.30
C GLU A 28 -14.92 4.94 15.34
N ILE A 29 -16.09 5.61 15.35
CA ILE A 29 -16.35 6.79 14.51
C ILE A 29 -15.38 7.94 14.83
N ALA A 30 -15.08 8.18 16.11
CA ALA A 30 -14.18 9.25 16.52
C ALA A 30 -12.70 9.01 16.18
N ASN A 31 -12.32 7.79 15.79
CA ASN A 31 -10.98 7.46 15.32
C ASN A 31 -10.91 7.21 13.81
N GLU A 32 -12.05 7.25 13.12
CA GLU A 32 -12.12 7.27 11.67
C GLU A 32 -11.31 8.48 11.16
N ASN A 33 -10.38 8.24 10.24
CA ASN A 33 -9.57 9.24 9.52
C ASN A 33 -8.45 9.98 10.29
N LYS A 34 -8.30 9.81 11.62
CA LYS A 34 -7.15 10.39 12.36
C LYS A 34 -5.79 9.87 11.87
N GLY A 35 -5.76 8.65 11.35
CA GLY A 35 -4.54 8.07 10.76
C GLY A 35 -4.08 8.80 9.52
N ASP A 36 -5.00 9.39 8.75
CA ASP A 36 -4.70 10.00 7.46
C ASP A 36 -4.26 11.47 7.57
N GLU A 37 -4.66 12.15 8.66
CA GLU A 37 -4.28 13.55 8.93
C GLU A 37 -2.76 13.78 8.92
N ILE A 38 -1.97 12.77 9.28
CA ILE A 38 -0.50 12.86 9.29
C ILE A 38 0.09 13.04 7.88
N PHE A 39 -0.68 12.74 6.83
CA PHE A 39 -0.27 12.82 5.42
C PHE A 39 -0.75 14.10 4.73
N TYR A 40 -1.67 14.87 5.33
CA TYR A 40 -2.27 16.05 4.66
C TYR A 40 -1.32 17.24 4.56
N ASN A 41 -0.36 17.36 5.48
CA ASN A 41 0.51 18.54 5.61
C ASN A 41 1.99 18.16 5.60
N ILE A 42 2.37 17.10 4.87
CA ILE A 42 3.78 16.73 4.74
C ILE A 42 4.45 17.70 3.78
N GLU A 43 5.39 18.50 4.30
CA GLU A 43 6.22 19.37 3.47
C GLU A 43 7.06 18.53 2.51
N ILE A 44 6.96 18.83 1.22
CA ILE A 44 7.79 18.20 0.20
C ILE A 44 9.17 18.89 0.24
N PRO A 45 10.25 18.16 0.55
CA PRO A 45 11.58 18.77 0.64
C PRO A 45 12.00 19.44 -0.68
N GLU A 46 12.27 20.76 -0.66
CA GLU A 46 12.62 21.53 -1.86
C GLU A 46 13.94 21.07 -2.52
N ASN A 47 14.82 20.44 -1.74
CA ASN A 47 16.10 19.91 -2.20
C ASN A 47 15.97 18.60 -3.00
N LEU A 48 14.78 17.99 -3.03
CA LEU A 48 14.50 16.75 -3.74
C LEU A 48 13.52 17.02 -4.88
N LYS A 49 13.98 16.85 -6.13
CA LYS A 49 13.09 16.87 -7.29
C LYS A 49 12.32 15.56 -7.34
N PHE A 50 11.08 15.60 -6.89
CA PHE A 50 10.18 14.47 -7.02
C PHE A 50 9.39 14.55 -8.33
N GLU A 51 9.29 13.42 -9.01
CA GLU A 51 8.40 13.25 -10.16
C GLU A 51 7.02 12.80 -9.65
N LYS A 52 5.94 13.27 -10.28
CA LYS A 52 4.63 12.63 -10.16
C LYS A 52 4.58 11.41 -11.10
N PRO A 53 3.92 10.31 -10.72
CA PRO A 53 3.67 9.22 -11.66
C PRO A 53 2.90 9.72 -12.88
N VAL A 54 3.14 9.10 -14.03
CA VAL A 54 2.31 9.34 -15.22
C VAL A 54 0.91 8.78 -14.91
N LEU A 55 -0.14 9.53 -15.21
CA LEU A 55 -1.51 9.16 -14.82
C LEU A 55 -2.02 7.90 -15.54
N TYR A 56 -1.73 7.76 -16.83
CA TYR A 56 -2.20 6.64 -17.63
C TYR A 56 -1.25 6.32 -18.77
N LEU A 57 -1.21 5.05 -19.15
CA LEU A 57 -0.56 4.57 -20.36
C LEU A 57 -1.61 4.03 -21.33
N SER A 58 -1.41 4.25 -22.62
CA SER A 58 -2.17 3.56 -23.68
C SER A 58 -1.77 2.08 -23.74
N ASN A 59 -2.66 1.24 -24.26
CA ASN A 59 -2.38 -0.20 -24.47
C ASN A 59 -1.08 -0.42 -25.26
N ARG A 60 -0.83 0.39 -26.31
CA ARG A 60 0.40 0.32 -27.10
C ARG A 60 1.66 0.60 -26.26
N GLN A 61 1.58 1.55 -25.32
CA GLN A 61 2.70 1.83 -24.41
C GLN A 61 2.92 0.66 -23.45
N ILE A 62 1.85 0.07 -22.91
CA ILE A 62 1.93 -1.12 -22.04
C ILE A 62 2.57 -2.30 -22.79
N ASP A 63 2.14 -2.57 -24.03
CA ASP A 63 2.73 -3.62 -24.87
C ASP A 63 4.22 -3.36 -25.16
N SER A 64 4.59 -2.09 -25.30
CA SER A 64 5.99 -1.68 -25.46
C SER A 64 6.81 -1.92 -24.19
N LEU A 65 6.22 -1.76 -23.00
CA LEU A 65 6.89 -2.05 -21.72
C LEU A 65 7.19 -3.55 -21.56
N ARG A 66 6.27 -4.44 -21.95
CA ARG A 66 6.48 -5.90 -21.89
C ARG A 66 7.68 -6.37 -22.71
N ASN A 67 7.96 -5.65 -23.80
CA ASN A 67 9.06 -5.95 -24.72
C ASN A 67 10.32 -5.12 -24.44
N LEU A 68 10.29 -4.25 -23.43
CA LEU A 68 11.42 -3.42 -23.06
C LEU A 68 12.57 -4.29 -22.53
N LYS A 69 13.72 -4.25 -23.20
CA LYS A 69 14.94 -4.83 -22.67
C LYS A 69 15.54 -3.90 -21.63
N VAL A 70 15.75 -4.43 -20.42
CA VAL A 70 16.42 -3.71 -19.33
C VAL A 70 17.63 -4.51 -18.87
N GLU A 71 18.61 -3.81 -18.30
CA GLU A 71 19.88 -4.38 -17.85
C GLU A 71 20.03 -4.37 -16.32
N GLN A 72 19.03 -3.85 -15.61
CA GLN A 72 18.99 -3.75 -14.16
C GLN A 72 17.55 -3.83 -13.63
N GLU A 73 17.44 -4.08 -12.32
CA GLU A 73 16.19 -4.04 -11.58
C GLU A 73 15.52 -2.67 -11.75
N LYS A 74 14.23 -2.67 -12.09
CA LYS A 74 13.50 -1.44 -12.41
C LYS A 74 12.07 -1.47 -11.91
N ILE A 75 11.58 -0.31 -11.47
CA ILE A 75 10.19 -0.05 -11.14
C ILE A 75 9.69 1.13 -11.98
N LEU A 76 8.50 1.00 -12.54
CA LEU A 76 7.72 2.10 -13.09
C LEU A 76 6.34 2.10 -12.41
N VAL A 77 5.94 3.27 -11.92
CA VAL A 77 4.66 3.48 -11.23
C VAL A 77 3.81 4.40 -12.10
N ILE A 78 2.56 4.01 -12.33
CA ILE A 78 1.57 4.72 -13.14
C ILE A 78 0.30 4.87 -12.31
N GLY A 79 -0.41 5.99 -12.46
CA GLY A 79 -1.67 6.25 -11.77
C GLY A 79 -1.58 7.32 -10.70
N ASN A 80 -2.65 7.43 -9.91
CA ASN A 80 -2.80 8.38 -8.81
C ASN A 80 -3.76 7.80 -7.74
N GLY A 81 -4.03 8.58 -6.70
CA GLY A 81 -5.00 8.27 -5.65
C GLY A 81 -6.35 7.86 -6.22
N TYR A 82 -6.87 8.57 -7.23
CA TYR A 82 -8.18 8.30 -7.84
C TYR A 82 -8.27 6.97 -8.61
N SER A 83 -7.25 6.60 -9.39
CA SER A 83 -7.27 5.37 -10.20
C SER A 83 -6.65 4.16 -9.51
N GLY A 84 -5.98 4.40 -8.39
CA GLY A 84 -4.94 3.52 -7.86
C GLY A 84 -3.68 3.56 -8.73
N TYR A 85 -2.72 2.74 -8.31
CA TYR A 85 -1.39 2.64 -8.89
C TYR A 85 -1.15 1.29 -9.54
N ASP A 86 -0.65 1.34 -10.77
CA ASP A 86 -0.10 0.20 -11.51
C ASP A 86 1.43 0.19 -11.35
N PHE A 87 1.96 -1.00 -11.06
CA PHE A 87 3.37 -1.25 -10.84
C PHE A 87 3.90 -2.17 -11.93
N TYR A 88 4.85 -1.65 -12.71
CA TYR A 88 5.58 -2.41 -13.70
C TYR A 88 6.99 -2.66 -13.17
N MET A 89 7.35 -3.93 -13.04
CA MET A 89 8.58 -4.37 -12.37
C MET A 89 9.40 -5.20 -13.32
N TRP A 90 10.71 -4.98 -13.32
CA TRP A 90 11.65 -5.83 -14.05
C TRP A 90 12.64 -6.42 -13.06
N HIS A 91 12.71 -7.76 -13.06
CA HIS A 91 13.60 -8.52 -12.20
C HIS A 91 14.28 -9.64 -12.96
N LYS A 92 15.55 -9.92 -12.66
CA LYS A 92 16.27 -11.09 -13.18
C LYS A 92 16.13 -12.26 -12.20
N PRO A 93 15.25 -13.25 -12.46
CA PRO A 93 14.95 -14.31 -11.51
C PRO A 93 16.10 -15.32 -11.45
N SER A 94 17.01 -15.13 -10.50
CA SER A 94 18.10 -16.06 -10.19
C SER A 94 17.73 -17.10 -9.13
N GLU A 95 16.59 -16.93 -8.44
CA GLU A 95 16.08 -17.80 -7.39
C GLU A 95 14.54 -17.86 -7.41
N LYS A 96 13.96 -18.97 -6.95
CA LYS A 96 12.51 -19.10 -6.75
C LYS A 96 12.07 -18.34 -5.50
N GLY A 97 10.90 -17.72 -5.56
CA GLY A 97 10.45 -16.82 -4.50
C GLY A 97 9.22 -16.00 -4.87
N GLU A 98 9.06 -14.90 -4.15
CA GLU A 98 7.99 -13.93 -4.35
C GLU A 98 8.58 -12.54 -4.58
N LEU A 99 8.08 -11.84 -5.59
CA LEU A 99 8.41 -10.46 -5.92
C LEU A 99 7.20 -9.57 -5.59
N TYR A 100 7.41 -8.45 -4.91
CA TYR A 100 6.32 -7.53 -4.55
C TYR A 100 6.85 -6.14 -4.19
N ILE A 101 5.94 -5.17 -4.03
CA ILE A 101 6.25 -3.79 -3.68
C ILE A 101 6.06 -3.54 -2.18
N LYS A 102 6.94 -2.74 -1.59
CA LYS A 102 6.71 -2.00 -0.34
C LYS A 102 6.75 -0.50 -0.65
N ALA A 103 6.04 0.32 0.11
CA ALA A 103 6.09 1.77 -0.03
C ALA A 103 6.23 2.44 1.33
N TYR A 104 6.94 3.55 1.36
CA TYR A 104 7.19 4.33 2.56
C TYR A 104 7.02 5.81 2.27
N GLU A 105 6.29 6.52 3.12
CA GLU A 105 6.37 7.98 3.19
C GLU A 105 7.79 8.36 3.60
N LEU A 106 8.42 9.26 2.84
CA LEU A 106 9.86 9.47 2.89
C LEU A 106 10.37 10.27 4.09
N THR A 107 9.59 11.20 4.63
CA THR A 107 10.03 12.12 5.68
C THR A 107 10.10 11.44 7.05
N LYS A 108 9.15 10.57 7.37
CA LYS A 108 9.04 9.84 8.64
C LYS A 108 9.28 8.34 8.49
N ASN A 109 9.51 7.86 7.26
CA ASN A 109 9.72 6.44 6.95
C ASN A 109 8.56 5.57 7.43
N ILE A 110 7.33 6.05 7.26
CA ILE A 110 6.10 5.35 7.63
C ILE A 110 5.74 4.39 6.50
N GLN A 111 5.57 3.11 6.81
CA GLN A 111 5.18 2.12 5.82
C GLN A 111 3.71 2.31 5.42
N LEU A 112 3.46 2.35 4.13
CA LEU A 112 2.14 2.60 3.56
C LEU A 112 1.52 1.28 3.13
N SER A 113 0.21 1.10 3.36
CA SER A 113 -0.62 0.08 2.73
C SER A 113 -0.01 -1.32 2.71
N GLU A 114 0.69 -1.70 3.79
CA GLU A 114 1.62 -2.83 3.83
C GLU A 114 1.01 -4.12 3.27
N TRP A 115 -0.16 -4.49 3.77
CA TRP A 115 -0.83 -5.71 3.35
C TRP A 115 -1.29 -5.63 1.88
N LYS A 116 -1.83 -4.49 1.45
CA LYS A 116 -2.33 -4.32 0.08
C LYS A 116 -1.19 -4.37 -0.92
N LEU A 117 -0.11 -3.64 -0.66
CA LEU A 117 1.06 -3.63 -1.55
C LEU A 117 1.71 -5.01 -1.62
N SER A 118 2.05 -5.61 -0.48
CA SER A 118 2.74 -6.92 -0.46
C SER A 118 1.90 -8.05 -1.05
N ASN A 119 0.57 -8.02 -0.91
CA ASN A 119 -0.30 -9.09 -1.38
C ASN A 119 -0.82 -8.88 -2.81
N ARG A 120 -1.22 -7.65 -3.18
CA ARG A 120 -1.84 -7.37 -4.49
C ARG A 120 -0.82 -7.09 -5.61
N THR A 121 0.43 -6.78 -5.26
CA THR A 121 1.52 -6.67 -6.25
C THR A 121 2.39 -7.92 -6.31
N LYS A 122 2.01 -8.98 -5.58
CA LYS A 122 2.77 -10.22 -5.48
C LYS A 122 2.82 -10.96 -6.82
N ASN A 123 4.03 -11.31 -7.22
CA ASN A 123 4.31 -12.18 -8.35
C ASN A 123 5.13 -13.38 -7.88
N LYS A 124 4.67 -14.60 -8.19
CA LYS A 124 5.40 -15.83 -7.87
C LYS A 124 6.47 -16.09 -8.92
N ILE A 125 7.70 -16.30 -8.48
CA ILE A 125 8.83 -16.67 -9.33
C ILE A 125 9.00 -18.19 -9.28
N SER A 126 8.46 -18.90 -10.27
CA SER A 126 8.57 -20.36 -10.42
C SER A 126 9.67 -20.78 -11.40
N GLU A 127 10.04 -19.89 -12.32
CA GLU A 127 11.01 -20.14 -13.39
C GLU A 127 12.18 -19.15 -13.30
N LEU A 128 13.38 -19.67 -13.55
CA LEU A 128 14.61 -18.89 -13.50
C LEU A 128 15.00 -18.41 -14.90
N SER A 129 15.71 -17.29 -14.97
CA SER A 129 16.17 -16.74 -16.24
C SER A 129 17.46 -15.95 -16.12
N ASN A 130 18.24 -16.01 -17.20
CA ASN A 130 19.43 -15.17 -17.36
C ASN A 130 19.09 -13.74 -17.84
N GLU A 131 17.83 -13.49 -18.21
CA GLU A 131 17.31 -12.21 -18.65
C GLU A 131 16.41 -11.58 -17.59
N TYR A 132 16.28 -10.25 -17.63
CA TYR A 132 15.25 -9.55 -16.88
C TYR A 132 13.87 -9.88 -17.43
N LYS A 133 12.95 -10.27 -16.54
CA LYS A 133 11.56 -10.56 -16.84
C LYS A 133 10.67 -9.45 -16.29
N PHE A 134 9.52 -9.31 -16.94
CA PHE A 134 8.54 -8.28 -16.65
C PHE A 134 7.42 -8.82 -15.77
N TYR A 135 7.02 -8.05 -14.77
CA TYR A 135 5.99 -8.38 -13.79
C TYR A 135 5.08 -7.18 -13.56
N GLU A 136 3.85 -7.44 -13.16
CA GLU A 136 2.82 -6.42 -12.98
C GLU A 136 2.12 -6.57 -11.63
N GLY A 137 1.66 -5.45 -11.07
CA GLY A 137 0.84 -5.43 -9.88
C GLY A 137 -0.02 -4.18 -9.86
N ARG A 138 -1.16 -4.22 -9.16
CA ARG A 138 -2.03 -3.06 -9.02
C ARG A 138 -2.61 -2.97 -7.62
N THR A 139 -2.60 -1.79 -7.05
CA THR A 139 -3.32 -1.50 -5.80
C THR A 139 -3.57 -0.02 -5.62
N VAL A 140 -4.33 0.33 -4.59
CA VAL A 140 -4.41 1.68 -4.05
C VAL A 140 -3.42 1.84 -2.89
N ILE A 141 -3.02 3.09 -2.63
CA ILE A 141 -2.40 3.51 -1.37
C ILE A 141 -3.51 4.16 -0.55
N ASP A 142 -3.77 3.61 0.61
CA ASP A 142 -4.88 4.00 1.48
C ASP A 142 -4.62 5.25 2.30
N GLU A 143 -3.35 5.52 2.58
CA GLU A 143 -2.93 6.62 3.42
C GLU A 143 -2.98 7.95 2.68
N GLY A 144 -3.60 8.96 3.30
CA GLY A 144 -3.79 10.29 2.73
C GLY A 144 -5.14 10.43 1.99
N THR A 145 -5.26 11.46 1.17
CA THR A 145 -6.47 11.73 0.38
C THR A 145 -6.07 12.35 -0.96
N PHE A 146 -7.03 12.50 -1.85
CA PHE A 146 -6.83 13.05 -3.18
C PHE A 146 -6.21 14.45 -3.15
N ASP A 147 -5.33 14.71 -4.12
CA ASP A 147 -4.64 15.99 -4.32
C ASP A 147 -3.77 16.51 -3.15
N ASN A 148 -3.72 15.78 -2.03
CA ASN A 148 -2.81 16.02 -0.92
C ASN A 148 -1.55 15.16 -1.09
N PHE A 149 -0.57 15.77 -1.76
CA PHE A 149 0.62 15.10 -2.24
C PHE A 149 1.71 14.98 -1.17
N TYR A 150 2.32 13.81 -1.05
CA TYR A 150 3.45 13.55 -0.15
C TYR A 150 4.55 12.71 -0.81
N PRO A 151 5.82 12.89 -0.40
CA PRO A 151 6.94 12.17 -0.99
C PRO A 151 6.94 10.71 -0.54
N THR A 152 7.03 9.79 -1.50
CA THR A 152 6.97 8.35 -1.28
C THR A 152 8.11 7.62 -1.98
N ARG A 153 8.70 6.65 -1.29
CA ARG A 153 9.65 5.68 -1.84
C ARG A 153 8.95 4.36 -2.07
N PHE A 154 8.90 3.93 -3.31
CA PHE A 154 8.51 2.57 -3.67
C PHE A 154 9.74 1.70 -3.77
N GLU A 155 9.68 0.53 -3.14
CA GLU A 155 10.76 -0.44 -3.10
C GLU A 155 10.30 -1.76 -3.70
N LEU A 156 11.13 -2.35 -4.56
CA LEU A 156 10.94 -3.69 -5.08
C LEU A 156 11.64 -4.68 -4.16
N TRP A 157 10.88 -5.65 -3.66
CA TRP A 157 11.37 -6.65 -2.73
C TRP A 157 11.23 -8.05 -3.30
N PHE A 158 12.20 -8.90 -2.98
CA PHE A 158 12.18 -10.32 -3.27
C PHE A 158 12.30 -11.13 -1.98
N LYS A 159 11.44 -12.13 -1.83
CA LYS A 159 11.48 -13.11 -0.76
C LYS A 159 11.84 -14.48 -1.32
N SER A 160 12.96 -15.03 -0.85
CA SER A 160 13.42 -16.37 -1.24
C SER A 160 12.48 -17.46 -0.69
N ASP A 161 12.11 -18.42 -1.54
CA ASP A 161 11.39 -19.62 -1.07
C ASP A 161 12.27 -20.55 -0.24
N SER A 162 13.58 -20.57 -0.52
CA SER A 162 14.52 -21.51 0.09
C SER A 162 14.93 -21.09 1.51
N SER A 163 15.22 -19.80 1.68
CA SER A 163 15.72 -19.23 2.94
C SER A 163 14.66 -18.43 3.70
N GLY A 164 13.57 -18.04 3.05
CA GLY A 164 12.58 -17.12 3.61
C GLY A 164 13.07 -15.67 3.74
N ILE A 165 14.33 -15.39 3.38
CA ILE A 165 14.94 -14.07 3.52
C ILE A 165 14.36 -13.10 2.49
N GLU A 166 14.03 -11.90 2.97
CA GLU A 166 13.59 -10.78 2.15
C GLU A 166 14.77 -9.85 1.85
N LYS A 167 14.89 -9.42 0.60
CA LYS A 167 15.88 -8.44 0.17
C LYS A 167 15.24 -7.36 -0.70
N LYS A 168 15.66 -6.11 -0.48
CA LYS A 168 15.37 -5.02 -1.39
C LYS A 168 16.23 -5.18 -2.64
N LEU A 169 15.59 -5.05 -3.81
CA LEU A 169 16.23 -5.15 -5.12
C LEU A 169 16.57 -3.76 -5.68
N THR A 170 15.60 -2.85 -5.62
CA THR A 170 15.74 -1.47 -6.11
C THR A 170 14.64 -0.58 -5.51
N GLU A 171 14.72 0.72 -5.75
CA GLU A 171 13.73 1.69 -5.29
C GLU A 171 13.54 2.84 -6.29
N LYS A 172 12.40 3.52 -6.19
CA LYS A 172 12.14 4.77 -6.91
C LYS A 172 11.25 5.70 -6.08
N ASN A 173 11.60 6.98 -6.08
CA ASN A 173 10.86 8.02 -5.36
C ASN A 173 9.88 8.73 -6.29
N TYR A 174 8.69 9.02 -5.77
CA TYR A 174 7.66 9.83 -6.43
C TYR A 174 7.01 10.75 -5.40
N VAL A 175 6.26 11.73 -5.88
CA VAL A 175 5.24 12.41 -5.08
C VAL A 175 3.87 11.90 -5.52
N ILE A 176 3.10 11.43 -4.55
CA ILE A 176 1.84 10.73 -4.76
C ILE A 176 0.75 11.27 -3.83
N ASP A 177 -0.50 10.98 -4.13
CA ASP A 177 -1.66 11.17 -3.26
C ASP A 177 -2.28 9.82 -2.85
N GLY A 178 -3.10 9.85 -1.81
CA GLY A 178 -3.78 8.68 -1.25
C GLY A 178 -5.15 8.43 -1.89
N TRP A 179 -5.71 7.25 -1.63
CA TRP A 179 -7.09 6.92 -1.93
C TRP A 179 -8.00 7.52 -0.87
N ASP A 180 -8.95 8.36 -1.27
CA ASP A 180 -9.97 8.91 -0.38
C ASP A 180 -10.95 7.81 0.04
N ARG A 181 -11.06 7.56 1.34
CA ARG A 181 -11.89 6.49 1.92
C ARG A 181 -13.22 7.02 2.43
#